data_AF-X1QXE5-F1
#
_entry.id   AF-X1QXE5-F1
#
_cell.length_a   1.000
_cell.length_b   1.000
_cell.length_c   1.000
_cell.angle_alpha   90.00
_cell.angle_beta   90.00
_cell.angle_gamma   90.00
#
_symmetry.space_group_name_H-M   'P 1'
#
loop_
_entity.id
_entity.type
_entity.pdbx_description
1 polymer ?
#
loop_
_entity_poly.entity_id
_entity_poly.type
_entity_poly.pdbx_seq_one_letter_code
_entity_poly.pdbx_strand_id
1 'polypeptide(L)'
;YTDPQEAKRFAHESGCDALAIAIGTSHGAYKFKGKPKLRIDILKEIAEIVKIPLVLHGASGVKIKWINQVNKFGGKLAHTRGVPDNLIKQAVQNGVSKINTDTDLRIAFTAGVR
;
A
#
# COMPACT_ATOMS: atom_id res chain seq x y z
N TYR A 1 -4.31 -11.39 -7.24
CA TYR A 1 -5.08 -10.18 -6.87
C TYR A 1 -6.38 -10.65 -6.27
N THR A 2 -7.06 -9.83 -5.48
CA THR A 2 -8.38 -10.20 -4.92
C THR A 2 -9.41 -10.36 -6.04
N ASP A 3 -10.19 -11.44 -5.99
CA ASP A 3 -11.36 -11.63 -6.85
C ASP A 3 -12.55 -10.82 -6.32
N PRO A 4 -13.26 -10.04 -7.16
CA PRO A 4 -14.38 -9.21 -6.69
C PRO A 4 -15.55 -10.01 -6.10
N GLN A 5 -15.91 -11.15 -6.69
CA GLN A 5 -17.04 -11.94 -6.21
C GLN A 5 -16.70 -12.63 -4.88
N GLU A 6 -15.47 -13.11 -4.72
CA GLU A 6 -14.99 -13.61 -3.43
C GLU A 6 -14.96 -12.50 -2.37
N ALA A 7 -14.54 -11.29 -2.73
CA ALA A 7 -14.55 -10.15 -1.80
C ALA A 7 -15.98 -9.81 -1.33
N LYS A 8 -16.95 -9.79 -2.24
CA LYS A 8 -18.37 -9.60 -1.91
C LYS A 8 -18.88 -10.68 -0.97
N ARG A 9 -18.63 -11.95 -1.32
CA ARG A 9 -19.06 -13.11 -0.53
C ARG A 9 -18.44 -13.06 0.87
N PHE A 10 -17.13 -12.83 0.95
CA PHE A 10 -16.40 -12.74 2.21
C PHE A 10 -16.90 -11.59 3.09
N ALA A 11 -17.08 -10.40 2.53
CA ALA A 11 -17.61 -9.25 3.27
C ALA A 11 -19.01 -9.54 3.85
N HIS A 12 -19.89 -10.15 3.06
CA HIS A 12 -21.24 -10.52 3.49
C HIS A 12 -21.23 -11.62 4.57
N GLU A 13 -20.51 -12.71 4.35
CA GLU A 13 -20.51 -13.87 5.25
C GLU A 13 -19.77 -13.58 6.58
N SER A 14 -18.69 -12.81 6.54
CA SER A 14 -17.90 -12.50 7.74
C SER A 14 -18.51 -11.38 8.59
N GLY A 15 -19.28 -10.48 7.97
CA GLY A 15 -19.76 -9.26 8.63
C GLY A 15 -18.66 -8.28 9.03
N CYS A 16 -17.48 -8.32 8.39
CA CYS A 16 -16.40 -7.39 8.69
C CYS A 16 -16.75 -5.94 8.32
N ASP A 17 -16.25 -4.99 9.11
CA ASP A 17 -16.53 -3.56 8.91
C ASP A 17 -15.61 -2.90 7.86
N ALA A 18 -14.52 -3.55 7.49
CA ALA A 18 -13.58 -3.08 6.48
C ALA A 18 -12.83 -4.24 5.84
N LEU A 19 -12.50 -4.12 4.56
CA LEU A 19 -11.85 -5.19 3.81
C LEU A 19 -10.53 -4.74 3.19
N ALA A 20 -9.44 -5.39 3.58
CA ALA A 20 -8.15 -5.25 2.92
C ALA A 20 -8.10 -6.08 1.63
N ILE A 21 -7.69 -5.46 0.53
CA ILE A 21 -7.66 -6.11 -0.79
C ILE A 21 -6.26 -6.11 -1.40
N ALA A 22 -5.98 -7.16 -2.17
CA ALA A 22 -4.71 -7.35 -2.85
C ALA A 22 -4.80 -6.84 -4.29
N ILE A 23 -4.43 -5.58 -4.50
CA ILE A 23 -4.41 -4.92 -5.83
C ILE A 23 -3.01 -4.63 -6.37
N GLY A 24 -1.95 -5.20 -5.78
CA GLY A 24 -0.58 -5.14 -6.33
C GLY A 24 0.48 -4.58 -5.39
N THR A 25 0.13 -4.27 -4.14
CA THR A 25 1.10 -3.94 -3.11
C THR A 25 1.66 -5.20 -2.44
N SER A 26 2.88 -5.10 -1.89
CA SER A 26 3.44 -6.06 -0.94
C SER A 26 3.97 -5.34 0.31
N HIS A 27 4.19 -6.08 1.38
CA HIS A 27 4.73 -5.55 2.64
C HIS A 27 6.26 -5.42 2.59
N GLY A 28 6.81 -4.44 3.32
CA GLY A 28 8.26 -4.24 3.48
C GLY A 28 8.89 -3.21 2.53
N ALA A 29 10.22 -3.21 2.50
CA ALA A 29 11.07 -2.31 1.70
C ALA A 29 11.01 -2.58 0.18
N TYR A 30 10.57 -3.78 -0.19
CA TYR A 30 10.62 -4.31 -1.55
C TYR A 30 9.21 -4.53 -2.09
N LYS A 31 8.55 -3.42 -2.43
CA LYS A 31 7.12 -3.44 -2.74
C LYS A 31 6.76 -4.00 -4.10
N PHE A 32 7.74 -4.11 -5.00
CA PHE A 32 7.53 -4.53 -6.38
C PHE A 32 8.75 -5.29 -6.92
N LYS A 33 8.54 -6.43 -7.60
CA LYS A 33 9.56 -7.09 -8.44
C LYS A 33 9.78 -6.38 -9.79
N GLY A 34 8.92 -5.40 -10.13
CA GLY A 34 8.93 -4.65 -11.39
C GLY A 34 8.47 -3.19 -11.21
N LYS A 35 7.89 -2.58 -12.25
CA LYS A 35 7.32 -1.22 -12.13
C LYS A 35 6.14 -1.23 -11.13
N PRO A 36 6.04 -0.24 -10.22
CA PRO A 36 4.88 -0.08 -9.35
C PRO A 36 3.59 -0.03 -10.17
N LYS A 37 2.67 -0.96 -9.91
CA LYS A 37 1.37 -1.02 -10.57
C LYS A 37 0.31 -1.45 -9.57
N LEU A 38 -0.77 -0.67 -9.49
CA LEU A 38 -2.00 -1.07 -8.81
C LEU A 38 -3.04 -1.46 -9.87
N ARG A 39 -3.77 -2.54 -9.63
CA ARG A 39 -4.91 -2.97 -10.43
C ARG A 39 -6.14 -2.14 -10.05
N ILE A 40 -6.17 -0.91 -10.56
CA ILE A 40 -7.27 0.03 -10.33
C ILE A 40 -8.58 -0.47 -10.95
N ASP A 41 -8.49 -1.24 -12.03
CA ASP A 41 -9.60 -1.98 -12.63
C ASP A 41 -10.27 -2.92 -11.60
N ILE A 42 -9.49 -3.77 -10.93
CA ILE A 42 -10.00 -4.66 -9.88
C ILE A 42 -10.56 -3.88 -8.68
N LEU A 43 -9.89 -2.78 -8.29
CA LEU A 43 -10.38 -1.93 -7.20
C LEU A 43 -11.78 -1.36 -7.50
N LYS A 44 -12.02 -0.88 -8.73
CA LYS A 44 -13.32 -0.36 -9.14
C LYS A 44 -14.40 -1.43 -9.07
N GLU A 45 -14.13 -2.61 -9.64
CA GLU A 45 -15.06 -3.75 -9.60
C GLU A 45 -15.43 -4.12 -8.16
N ILE A 46 -14.45 -4.15 -7.25
CA ILE A 46 -14.70 -4.41 -5.83
C ILE A 46 -15.51 -3.28 -5.19
N ALA A 47 -15.16 -2.02 -5.41
CA ALA A 47 -15.87 -0.87 -4.83
C ALA A 47 -17.34 -0.76 -5.29
N GLU A 48 -17.65 -1.28 -6.48
CA GLU A 48 -19.02 -1.34 -6.98
C GLU A 48 -19.89 -2.34 -6.22
N ILE A 49 -19.33 -3.44 -5.72
CA ILE A 49 -20.11 -4.53 -5.12
C ILE A 49 -19.86 -4.76 -3.62
N VAL A 50 -18.78 -4.20 -3.08
CA VAL A 50 -18.42 -4.21 -1.65
C VAL A 50 -18.62 -2.80 -1.10
N LYS A 51 -19.60 -2.63 -0.21
CA LYS A 51 -20.02 -1.30 0.31
C LYS A 51 -19.39 -0.90 1.64
N ILE A 52 -18.55 -1.76 2.21
CA ILE A 52 -17.74 -1.44 3.39
C ILE A 52 -16.42 -0.76 2.97
N PRO A 53 -15.80 0.05 3.86
CA PRO A 53 -14.50 0.65 3.63
C PRO A 53 -13.43 -0.33 3.11
N LEU A 54 -12.77 0.03 2.01
CA LEU A 54 -11.65 -0.74 1.46
C LEU A 54 -10.30 -0.26 2.02
N VAL A 55 -9.41 -1.21 2.30
CA VAL A 55 -8.11 -0.96 2.94
C VAL A 55 -6.96 -1.31 2.00
N LEU A 56 -5.99 -0.40 1.87
CA LEU A 56 -4.76 -0.62 1.12
C LEU A 56 -3.58 -0.86 2.07
N HIS A 57 -3.09 -2.09 2.08
CA HIS A 57 -1.88 -2.48 2.80
C HIS A 57 -0.61 -2.19 1.99
N GLY A 58 0.53 -2.13 2.67
CA GLY A 58 1.84 -1.97 2.02
C GLY A 58 1.99 -0.66 1.24
N ALA A 59 1.42 0.45 1.71
CA ALA A 59 1.22 1.66 0.91
C ALA A 59 2.25 2.79 1.12
N SER A 60 3.17 2.68 2.09
CA SER A 60 4.30 3.61 2.29
C SER A 60 5.03 4.02 0.98
N GLY A 61 5.33 5.30 0.85
CA GLY A 61 5.87 5.91 -0.38
C GLY A 61 7.40 5.93 -0.47
N VAL A 62 8.11 5.71 0.64
CA VAL A 62 9.57 5.62 0.76
C VAL A 62 10.30 6.75 0.03
N LYS A 63 10.45 7.90 0.71
CA LYS A 63 11.10 9.08 0.12
C LYS A 63 12.63 8.90 0.08
N ILE A 64 13.22 9.15 -1.10
CA ILE A 64 14.66 8.96 -1.34
C ILE A 64 15.56 9.78 -0.39
N LYS A 65 15.10 10.96 0.02
CA LYS A 65 15.83 11.81 0.99
C LYS A 65 16.15 11.07 2.29
N TRP A 66 15.22 10.26 2.79
CA TRP A 66 15.39 9.52 4.04
C TRP A 66 16.27 8.29 3.84
N ILE A 67 16.17 7.61 2.69
CA ILE A 67 17.09 6.53 2.32
C ILE A 67 18.53 7.04 2.32
N ASN A 68 18.78 8.18 1.66
CA ASN A 68 20.12 8.76 1.54
C ASN A 68 20.67 9.16 2.91
N GLN A 69 19.83 9.74 3.79
CA GLN A 69 20.22 10.07 5.16
C GLN A 69 20.62 8.81 5.95
N VAL A 70 19.79 7.77 5.95
CA VAL A 70 20.12 6.51 6.64
C VAL A 70 21.40 5.87 6.10
N ASN A 71 21.58 5.85 4.78
CA ASN A 71 22.77 5.27 4.15
C ASN A 71 24.05 6.07 4.45
N LYS A 72 23.96 7.40 4.56
CA LYS A 72 25.09 8.27 4.94
C LYS A 72 25.69 7.86 6.30
N PHE A 73 24.87 7.36 7.21
CA PHE A 73 25.26 6.93 8.56
C PHE A 73 25.26 5.39 8.73
N GLY A 74 25.69 4.67 7.70
CA GLY A 74 25.97 3.23 7.75
C GLY A 74 24.78 2.31 7.51
N GLY A 75 23.61 2.85 7.17
CA GLY A 75 22.47 2.05 6.72
C GLY A 75 22.66 1.43 5.33
N LYS A 76 21.88 0.39 5.01
CA LYS A 76 21.97 -0.38 3.76
C LYS A 76 20.60 -0.52 3.09
N LEU A 77 20.03 0.58 2.61
CA LEU A 77 18.66 0.66 2.06
C LEU A 77 18.59 0.87 0.53
N ALA A 78 19.68 0.64 -0.21
CA ALA A 78 19.87 1.01 -1.62
C ALA A 78 18.81 0.51 -2.63
N HIS A 79 18.03 -0.52 -2.30
CA HIS A 79 17.04 -1.11 -3.19
C HIS A 79 15.58 -0.92 -2.73
N THR A 80 15.38 -0.12 -1.69
CA THR A 80 14.06 0.14 -1.12
C THR A 80 13.22 0.97 -2.10
N ARG A 81 12.00 0.52 -2.41
CA ARG A 81 11.06 1.24 -3.29
C ARG A 81 9.68 1.32 -2.65
N GLY A 82 9.10 2.51 -2.68
CA GLY A 82 7.76 2.76 -2.17
C GLY A 82 6.70 2.79 -3.26
N VAL A 83 5.45 3.02 -2.84
CA VAL A 83 4.33 3.27 -3.75
C VAL A 83 4.32 4.74 -4.16
N PRO A 84 4.35 5.09 -5.46
CA PRO A 84 4.23 6.47 -5.91
C PRO A 84 2.95 7.17 -5.43
N ASP A 85 3.05 8.44 -5.04
CA ASP A 85 1.93 9.23 -4.50
C ASP A 85 0.74 9.31 -5.47
N ASN A 86 0.97 9.33 -6.78
CA ASN A 86 -0.09 9.33 -7.79
C ASN A 86 -0.92 8.02 -7.77
N LEU A 87 -0.29 6.87 -7.50
CA LEU A 87 -1.02 5.60 -7.38
C LEU A 87 -1.85 5.55 -6.10
N ILE A 88 -1.35 6.13 -5.00
CA ILE A 88 -2.12 6.26 -3.75
C ILE A 88 -3.33 7.16 -3.98
N LYS A 89 -3.16 8.32 -4.63
CA LYS A 89 -4.26 9.23 -4.97
C LYS A 89 -5.31 8.53 -5.84
N GLN A 90 -4.87 7.78 -6.86
CA GLN A 90 -5.79 6.98 -7.69
C GLN A 90 -6.53 5.93 -6.86
N ALA A 91 -5.87 5.23 -5.95
CA ALA A 91 -6.54 4.24 -5.10
C ALA A 91 -7.64 4.88 -4.22
N VAL A 92 -7.35 6.03 -3.61
CA VAL A 92 -8.34 6.78 -2.80
C VAL A 92 -9.52 7.23 -3.65
N GLN A 93 -9.26 7.81 -4.83
CA GLN A 93 -10.29 8.26 -5.76
C GLN A 93 -11.23 7.15 -6.24
N ASN A 94 -10.80 5.88 -6.13
CA ASN A 94 -11.55 4.72 -6.61
C ASN A 94 -12.06 3.80 -5.48
N GLY A 95 -12.05 4.26 -4.22
CA GLY A 95 -12.78 3.59 -3.12
C GLY A 95 -11.93 3.15 -1.93
N VAL A 96 -10.59 3.28 -1.97
CA VAL A 96 -9.77 3.03 -0.78
C VAL A 96 -10.02 4.10 0.27
N SER A 97 -10.43 3.68 1.46
CA SER A 97 -10.76 4.56 2.59
C SER A 97 -9.69 4.53 3.70
N LYS A 98 -8.87 3.48 3.77
CA LYS A 98 -7.81 3.33 4.77
C LYS A 98 -6.49 2.94 4.11
N ILE A 99 -5.41 3.61 4.49
CA ILE A 99 -4.06 3.39 3.95
C ILE A 99 -3.11 3.04 5.10
N ASN A 100 -2.41 1.91 4.99
CA ASN A 100 -1.41 1.53 5.99
C ASN A 100 -0.03 2.09 5.63
N THR A 101 0.57 2.84 6.54
CA THR A 101 1.90 3.47 6.40
C THR A 101 2.74 3.16 7.63
N ASP A 102 3.88 2.48 7.44
CA ASP A 102 4.79 2.11 8.54
C ASP A 102 6.25 2.33 8.14
N THR A 103 6.68 1.75 7.01
CA THR A 103 8.07 1.86 6.50
C THR A 103 8.58 3.29 6.43
N ASP A 104 7.73 4.25 6.06
CA ASP A 104 8.11 5.67 5.97
C ASP A 104 8.49 6.24 7.35
N LEU A 105 7.71 5.88 8.39
CA LEU A 105 7.93 6.31 9.76
C LEU A 105 9.24 5.71 10.30
N ARG A 106 9.45 4.41 10.09
CA ARG A 106 10.67 3.72 10.57
C ARG A 106 11.93 4.27 9.91
N ILE A 107 11.91 4.52 8.60
CA ILE A 107 13.07 5.08 7.89
C ILE A 107 13.32 6.52 8.34
N ALA A 108 12.28 7.35 8.45
CA ALA A 108 12.42 8.73 8.92
C ALA A 108 12.96 8.80 10.37
N PHE A 109 12.45 7.95 11.26
CA PHE A 109 12.93 7.85 12.64
C PHE A 109 14.40 7.39 12.68
N THR A 110 14.75 6.33 11.94
CA THR A 110 16.12 5.82 11.85
C THR A 110 17.08 6.88 11.30
N ALA A 111 16.64 7.69 10.33
CA ALA A 111 17.40 8.81 9.77
C ALA A 111 17.66 9.94 10.78
N GLY A 112 16.80 10.10 11.79
CA GLY A 112 16.96 11.10 12.84
C GLY A 112 17.81 10.64 14.01
N VAL A 113 17.84 9.32 14.28
CA VAL A 113 18.63 8.71 15.36
C VAL A 113 20.08 8.47 14.96
N ARG A 114 20.33 8.13 13.69
CA ARG A 114 21.67 7.90 13.14
C ARG A 114 22.33 9.21 12.72
#